data_AF-A0A3D9CB71-F1
#
_entry.id   AF-A0A3D9CB71-F1
#
_cell.length_a   1.000
_cell.length_b   1.000
_cell.length_c   1.000
_cell.angle_alpha   90.00
_cell.angle_beta   90.00
_cell.angle_gamma   90.00
#
_symmetry.space_group_name_H-M   'P 1'
#
loop_
_entity.id
_entity.type
_entity.pdbx_description
1 polymer ?
#
loop_
_entity_poly.entity_id
_entity_poly.type
_entity_poly.pdbx_seq_one_letter_code
_entity_poly.pdbx_strand_id
1 'polypeptide(L)'
;MTVSEWLDKAKQLLNICNYEISVRNGNKIMINTHMMTLTELEDEIHYRHGIAPVSYKEASDILSNMIGLVLSGQKTPPLIPG
;
A
#
# COMPACT_ATOMS: atom_id res chain seq x y z
N MET A 1 -6.04 -11.67 5.77
CA MET A 1 -5.89 -10.69 6.87
C MET A 1 -7.25 -10.13 7.28
N THR A 2 -7.43 -9.55 8.48
CA THR A 2 -8.66 -8.77 8.76
C THR A 2 -8.59 -7.38 8.09
N VAL A 3 -9.72 -6.70 7.96
CA VAL A 3 -9.74 -5.32 7.41
C VAL A 3 -8.91 -4.36 8.28
N SER A 4 -8.99 -4.47 9.61
CA SER A 4 -8.22 -3.63 10.53
C SER A 4 -6.72 -3.88 10.42
N GLU A 5 -6.29 -5.15 10.43
CA GLU A 5 -4.89 -5.55 10.24
C GLU A 5 -4.34 -5.03 8.90
N TRP A 6 -5.14 -5.14 7.83
CA TRP A 6 -4.75 -4.67 6.51
C TRP A 6 -4.60 -3.16 6.48
N LEU A 7 -5.56 -2.43 7.06
CA LEU A 7 -5.52 -0.97 7.15
C LEU A 7 -4.32 -0.48 7.97
N ASP A 8 -4.00 -1.15 9.08
CA ASP A 8 -2.87 -0.78 9.92
C ASP A 8 -1.55 -0.98 9.17
N LYS A 9 -1.40 -2.12 8.50
CA LYS A 9 -0.21 -2.41 7.69
C LYS A 9 -0.08 -1.44 6.50
N ALA A 10 -1.17 -1.14 5.80
CA ALA A 10 -1.19 -0.18 4.70
C ALA A 10 -0.86 1.24 5.16
N LYS A 11 -1.40 1.69 6.31
CA LYS A 11 -1.09 3.00 6.90
C LYS A 11 0.36 3.10 7.37
N GLN A 12 0.92 2.04 7.94
CA GLN A 12 2.34 2.02 8.32
C GLN A 12 3.23 2.21 7.08
N LEU A 13 2.94 1.47 6.00
CA LEU A 13 3.69 1.63 4.76
C LEU A 13 3.50 3.01 4.13
N LEU A 14 2.27 3.56 4.18
CA LEU A 14 1.97 4.92 3.70
C LEU A 14 2.75 5.98 4.50
N ASN A 15 2.86 5.83 5.81
CA ASN A 15 3.65 6.72 6.66
C ASN A 15 5.14 6.70 6.28
N ILE A 16 5.68 5.51 5.99
CA ILE A 16 7.07 5.37 5.50
C ILE A 16 7.22 6.08 4.14
N CYS A 17 6.27 5.91 3.22
CA CYS A 17 6.28 6.60 1.94
C CYS A 17 6.26 8.12 2.13
N ASN A 18 5.38 8.64 2.98
CA ASN A 18 5.29 10.06 3.28
C ASN A 18 6.55 10.61 3.93
N TYR A 19 7.20 9.84 4.81
CA TYR A 19 8.51 10.20 5.36
C TYR A 19 9.57 10.32 4.26
N GLU A 20 9.73 9.30 3.41
CA GLU A 20 10.68 9.34 2.29
C GLU A 20 10.36 10.46 1.28
N ILE A 21 9.08 10.77 1.05
CA ILE A 21 8.65 11.92 0.26
C ILE A 21 9.11 13.23 0.91
N SER A 22 8.89 13.41 2.21
CA SER A 22 9.28 14.63 2.91
C SER A 22 10.80 14.86 2.96
N VAL A 23 11.60 13.79 3.06
CA VAL A 23 13.06 13.89 3.19
C VAL A 23 13.76 13.91 1.83
N ARG A 24 13.22 13.22 0.81
CA ARG A 24 13.90 12.97 -0.47
C ARG A 24 13.02 13.13 -1.71
N ASN A 25 11.88 13.82 -1.60
CA ASN A 25 10.90 14.01 -2.67
C ASN A 25 10.27 12.69 -3.21
N GLY A 26 10.57 11.53 -2.60
CA GLY A 26 9.91 10.26 -2.87
C GLY A 26 10.27 9.58 -4.19
N ASN A 27 11.15 10.15 -5.00
CA ASN A 27 11.58 9.59 -6.30
C ASN A 27 12.48 8.36 -6.16
N LYS A 28 12.94 8.05 -4.94
CA LYS A 28 13.74 6.85 -4.67
C LYS A 28 12.85 5.62 -4.82
N ILE A 29 13.36 4.62 -5.53
CA ILE A 29 12.73 3.30 -5.62
C ILE A 29 12.61 2.69 -4.22
N MET A 30 11.46 2.08 -3.94
CA MET A 30 11.23 1.38 -2.68
C MET A 30 12.28 0.29 -2.48
N ILE A 31 12.72 0.12 -1.23
CA ILE A 31 13.55 -1.03 -0.88
C ILE A 31 12.72 -2.32 -0.95
N ASN A 32 13.37 -3.46 -1.18
CA ASN A 32 12.71 -4.76 -1.38
C ASN A 32 11.72 -5.13 -0.27
N THR A 33 12.03 -4.84 1.00
CA THR A 33 11.12 -5.15 2.13
C THR A 33 9.81 -4.37 2.07
N HIS A 34 9.88 -3.09 1.72
CA HIS A 34 8.70 -2.25 1.54
C HIS A 34 7.93 -2.67 0.28
N MET A 35 8.63 -3.06 -0.80
CA MET A 35 7.99 -3.55 -2.03
C MET A 35 7.27 -4.88 -1.80
N MET A 36 7.86 -5.81 -1.06
CA MET A 36 7.20 -7.04 -0.62
C MET A 36 5.94 -6.75 0.19
N THR A 37 6.00 -5.76 1.09
CA THR A 37 4.83 -5.34 1.88
C THR A 37 3.73 -4.78 0.98
N LEU A 38 4.08 -3.97 -0.03
CA LEU A 38 3.13 -3.46 -1.01
C LEU A 38 2.48 -4.61 -1.80
N THR A 39 3.27 -5.55 -2.32
CA THR A 39 2.77 -6.72 -3.06
C THR A 39 1.86 -7.60 -2.21
N GLU A 40 2.20 -7.83 -0.94
CA GLU A 40 1.33 -8.58 -0.02
C GLU A 40 -0.02 -7.87 0.18
N LEU A 41 -0.01 -6.55 0.39
CA LEU A 41 -1.24 -5.76 0.54
C LEU A 41 -2.10 -5.81 -0.74
N GLU A 42 -1.46 -5.79 -1.90
CA GLU A 42 -2.11 -5.89 -3.21
C GLU A 42 -2.75 -7.27 -3.45
N ASP A 43 -2.02 -8.35 -3.16
CA ASP A 43 -2.50 -9.72 -3.30
C ASP A 43 -3.71 -9.97 -2.37
N GLU A 44 -3.69 -9.46 -1.14
CA GLU A 44 -4.79 -9.54 -0.17
C GLU A 44 -6.07 -8.79 -0.60
N ILE A 45 -6.04 -7.98 -1.67
CA ILE A 45 -7.27 -7.36 -2.21
C ILE A 45 -7.45 -7.62 -3.70
N HIS A 46 -6.69 -8.56 -4.26
CA HIS A 46 -6.62 -8.83 -5.70
C HIS A 46 -6.48 -7.54 -6.52
N TYR A 47 -5.56 -6.67 -6.12
CA TYR A 47 -5.20 -5.44 -6.82
C TYR A 47 -3.86 -5.63 -7.50
N ARG A 48 -3.69 -5.05 -8.70
CA ARG A 48 -2.40 -4.96 -9.36
C ARG A 48 -2.25 -3.58 -9.97
N HIS A 49 -1.32 -2.80 -9.45
CA HIS A 49 -0.91 -1.52 -10.01
C HIS A 49 -0.22 -1.61 -11.38
N GLY A 50 0.48 -2.71 -11.68
CA GLY A 50 1.14 -2.94 -12.98
C GLY A 50 2.42 -2.13 -13.23
N ILE A 51 2.96 -1.43 -12.23
CA ILE A 51 4.16 -0.58 -12.36
C ILE A 51 5.33 -1.25 -11.64
N ALA A 52 6.42 -1.62 -12.32
CA ALA A 52 7.61 -2.13 -11.63
C ALA A 52 8.89 -1.60 -12.29
N PRO A 53 9.86 -1.07 -11.53
CA PRO A 53 9.86 -0.84 -10.07
C PRO A 53 9.03 0.38 -9.63
N VAL A 54 8.64 0.44 -8.34
CA VAL A 54 7.82 1.52 -7.75
C VAL A 54 8.67 2.44 -6.86
N SER A 55 8.52 3.74 -7.05
CA SER A 55 9.06 4.77 -6.14
C SER A 55 8.19 4.99 -4.91
N TYR A 56 8.73 5.55 -3.82
CA TYR A 56 7.91 5.88 -2.64
C TYR A 56 6.75 6.83 -2.95
N LYS A 57 6.90 7.70 -3.95
CA LYS A 57 5.82 8.58 -4.41
C LYS A 57 4.68 7.81 -5.05
N GLU A 58 5.00 6.97 -6.04
CA GLU A 58 4.00 6.11 -6.70
C GLU A 58 3.34 5.14 -5.73
N ALA A 59 4.12 4.59 -4.78
CA ALA A 59 3.60 3.72 -3.73
C ALA A 59 2.60 4.43 -2.82
N SER A 60 2.85 5.71 -2.48
CA SER A 60 1.92 6.52 -1.68
C SER A 60 0.58 6.69 -2.39
N ASP A 61 0.61 6.97 -3.69
CA ASP A 61 -0.60 7.11 -4.51
C ASP A 61 -1.37 5.78 -4.60
N ILE A 62 -0.65 4.67 -4.84
CA ILE A 62 -1.23 3.32 -4.89
C ILE A 62 -1.87 2.96 -3.54
N LEU A 63 -1.15 3.15 -2.43
CA LEU A 63 -1.66 2.85 -1.08
C LEU A 63 -2.89 3.68 -0.72
N SER A 64 -2.87 4.98 -1.03
CA SER A 64 -4.01 5.87 -0.77
C SER A 64 -5.26 5.40 -1.53
N ASN A 65 -5.09 4.99 -2.79
CA ASN A 65 -6.18 4.42 -3.58
C ASN A 65 -6.70 3.11 -2.98
N MET A 66 -5.80 2.16 -2.66
CA MET A 66 -6.20 0.86 -2.09
C MET A 66 -6.89 1.02 -0.73
N ILE A 67 -6.40 1.90 0.14
CA ILE A 67 -7.05 2.22 1.42
C ILE A 67 -8.45 2.76 1.18
N GLY A 68 -8.63 3.65 0.20
CA GLY A 68 -9.94 4.15 -0.21
C GLY A 68 -10.89 3.02 -0.63
N LEU A 69 -10.41 2.09 -1.46
CA LEU A 69 -11.20 0.93 -1.93
C LEU A 69 -11.60 -0.03 -0.81
N VAL A 70 -10.70 -0.27 0.16
CA VAL A 70 -10.98 -1.11 1.32
C VAL A 70 -11.99 -0.44 2.26
N LEU A 71 -11.81 0.86 2.55
CA LEU A 71 -12.74 1.63 3.37
C LEU A 71 -14.14 1.76 2.74
N SER A 72 -14.23 1.83 1.41
CA SER A 72 -15.51 1.86 0.70
C SER A 72 -16.14 0.49 0.49
N GLY A 73 -15.49 -0.60 0.92
CA GLY A 73 -15.96 -1.98 0.72
C GLY A 73 -15.92 -2.46 -0.73
N GLN A 74 -15.21 -1.77 -1.64
CA GLN A 74 -15.18 -2.08 -3.07
C GLN A 74 -14.17 -3.18 -3.42
N LYS A 75 -13.08 -3.32 -2.64
CA LYS A 75 -12.08 -4.38 -2.81
C LYS A 75 -11.73 -5.02 -1.47
N THR A 76 -12.65 -5.85 -0.98
CA THR A 76 -12.52 -6.61 0.26
C THR A 76 -12.33 -8.13 0.14
N PRO A 77 -12.30 -8.82 -1.03
CA PRO A 77 -11.94 -10.25 -1.03
C PRO A 77 -10.40 -10.45 -1.05
N PRO A 78 -9.77 -11.18 -0.10
CA PRO A 78 -10.30 -12.07 0.95
C PRO A 78 -10.14 -11.51 2.38
N LEU A 79 -10.28 -10.20 2.57
CA LEU A 79 -10.22 -9.58 3.89
C LEU A 79 -11.43 -9.99 4.74
N ILE A 80 -11.15 -10.52 5.92
CA ILE A 80 -12.16 -10.90 6.89
C ILE A 80 -12.63 -9.63 7.62
N PRO A 81 -13.94 -9.42 7.84
CA PRO A 81 -14.40 -8.34 8.71
C PRO A 81 -13.80 -8.47 10.11
N GLY A 82 -13.27 -7.37 10.64
CA GLY A 82 -12.58 -7.34 11.95
C GLY A 82 -11.42 -6.37 11.93
#